data_AF-S3ZPE6-F1
#
_entry.id   AF-S3ZPE6-F1
#
_cell.length_a   1.000
_cell.length_b   1.000
_cell.length_c   1.000
_cell.angle_alpha   90.00
_cell.angle_beta   90.00
_cell.angle_gamma   90.00
#
_symmetry.space_group_name_H-M   'P 1'
#
loop_
_entity.id
_entity.type
_entity.pdbx_description
1 polymer ?
#
loop_
_entity_poly.entity_id
_entity_poly.type
_entity_poly.pdbx_seq_one_letter_code
_entity_poly.pdbx_strand_id
1 'polypeptide(L)'
;MRRAEALDVRQILVPGVRRSDDTGPLRAAGFVPFAAGSECVLWLTGDVEDVLRRHVGDDRHRELRGHHHALSQEVTWERIPLRELDGSPWARDAFVELHRRHAERQGDLPNPYNTAALDALVQGELGARTDMFVRRRKGTVVQAGLTTTSHNGRGIYCLTQAVDGPLAPDSLHEATVYQLYLDSRHAGLDWVHLGRGDEEGGRRLGADLFVPLDHWLRAEDLTAPEQAEAEPALSRFAAPPVTTVPVPGPARFRHMPRFDTVDLSSNTNPFLGGEGQYPHLDTAELARTYLTTIGGLPGHEGVGALSTDHLLFTSGAVDGVMLLLAALASPGERVCVTPPTFPLYTHFARVLRLPVVEAPLRGDELSELDTEGILAADPRVTILCDPNNPVGTRLDRAQVLDLVARARGLVVIDEAYVEFSENPSYAGLIERHDNLIVLRTLSKAWGLAGARCGIALAQPGLVEALRRVQVPFGFTDASQRSVRDRLTNSGPALAAIASIRAERDRMAAALAEHPVVERVFPSETNFLLVRLHKHERVMERLRGAGIAVADTGHVVPATCRVSVGDRRANDALLEALSFAL
;
A
#
# COMPACT_ATOMS: atom_id res chain seq x y z
N MET A 1 -25.33 7.71 33.76
CA MET A 1 -26.09 7.03 34.83
C MET A 1 -26.85 8.04 35.69
N ARG A 2 -26.29 8.70 36.72
CA ARG A 2 -27.01 9.72 37.54
C ARG A 2 -27.70 10.85 36.74
N ARG A 3 -27.07 11.33 35.66
CA ARG A 3 -27.67 12.32 34.74
C ARG A 3 -28.79 11.74 33.86
N ALA A 4 -28.77 10.43 33.59
CA ALA A 4 -29.77 9.71 32.80
C ALA A 4 -31.05 9.52 33.62
N GLU A 5 -30.88 9.14 34.89
CA GLU A 5 -31.94 9.04 35.89
C GLU A 5 -32.61 10.40 36.14
N ALA A 6 -31.83 11.49 36.20
CA ALA A 6 -32.38 12.84 36.37
C ALA A 6 -33.13 13.37 35.13
N LEU A 7 -32.89 12.80 33.94
CA LEU A 7 -33.53 13.18 32.68
C LEU A 7 -34.58 12.17 32.22
N ASP A 8 -34.87 11.15 33.03
CA ASP A 8 -35.80 10.05 32.76
C ASP A 8 -35.59 9.37 31.38
N VAL A 9 -34.32 9.20 31.00
CA VAL A 9 -33.94 8.50 29.76
C VAL A 9 -33.29 7.16 30.08
N ARG A 10 -33.72 6.11 29.37
CA ARG A 10 -33.23 4.74 29.60
C ARG A 10 -31.77 4.53 29.17
N GLN A 11 -31.22 5.42 28.33
CA GLN A 11 -29.85 5.38 27.82
C GLN A 11 -29.31 6.80 27.60
N ILE A 12 -27.99 6.98 27.72
CA ILE A 12 -27.27 8.20 27.30
C ILE A 12 -26.34 7.83 26.16
N LEU A 13 -26.42 8.56 25.05
CA LEU A 13 -25.43 8.54 23.98
C LEU A 13 -24.32 9.56 24.25
N VAL A 14 -23.07 9.14 24.07
CA VAL A 14 -21.89 9.99 24.20
C VAL A 14 -21.12 9.97 22.89
N PRO A 15 -21.35 10.91 21.97
CA PRO A 15 -20.58 10.96 20.73
C PRO A 15 -19.14 11.41 21.01
N GLY A 16 -18.17 10.65 20.54
CA GLY A 16 -16.75 11.04 20.58
C GLY A 16 -16.47 12.22 19.66
N VAL A 17 -15.73 13.22 20.16
CA VAL A 17 -15.34 14.43 19.42
C VAL A 17 -13.82 14.57 19.52
N ARG A 18 -13.11 14.67 18.38
CA ARG A 18 -11.65 14.91 18.39
C ARG A 18 -11.39 16.35 18.80
N ARG A 19 -10.21 16.61 19.39
CA ARG A 19 -9.80 17.96 19.82
C ARG A 19 -9.76 18.99 18.67
N SER A 20 -9.73 18.52 17.42
CA SER A 20 -9.73 19.30 16.18
C SER A 20 -11.10 19.45 15.51
N ASP A 21 -12.16 18.82 16.01
CA ASP A 21 -13.48 18.85 15.37
C ASP A 21 -14.27 20.11 15.80
N ASP A 22 -15.00 20.73 14.85
CA ASP A 22 -15.88 21.87 15.15
C ASP A 22 -17.11 21.40 15.95
N THR A 23 -17.20 21.84 17.21
CA THR A 23 -18.28 21.45 18.13
C THR A 23 -19.55 22.29 18.00
N GLY A 24 -19.56 23.31 17.12
CA GLY A 24 -20.70 24.20 16.90
C GLY A 24 -22.00 23.48 16.54
N PRO A 25 -22.01 22.58 15.54
CA PRO A 25 -23.21 21.82 15.16
C PRO A 25 -23.73 20.86 16.25
N LEU A 26 -22.83 20.29 17.05
CA LEU A 26 -23.18 19.37 18.15
C LEU A 26 -23.78 20.12 19.35
N ARG A 27 -23.25 21.30 19.68
CA ARG A 27 -23.85 22.18 20.69
C ARG A 27 -25.22 22.68 20.25
N ALA A 28 -25.38 23.02 18.96
CA ALA A 28 -26.67 23.40 18.38
C ALA A 28 -27.71 22.25 18.40
N ALA A 29 -27.24 21.01 18.36
CA ALA A 29 -28.06 19.79 18.49
C ALA A 29 -28.28 19.34 19.96
N GLY A 30 -27.85 20.13 20.95
CA GLY A 30 -28.15 19.89 22.37
C GLY A 30 -27.15 19.04 23.14
N PHE A 31 -25.97 18.73 22.58
CA PHE A 31 -24.94 17.94 23.24
C PHE A 31 -24.08 18.77 24.22
N VAL A 32 -23.67 18.16 25.34
CA VAL A 32 -22.84 18.79 26.40
C VAL A 32 -21.49 18.07 26.55
N PRO A 33 -20.34 18.75 26.46
CA PRO A 33 -19.03 18.10 26.54
C PRO A 33 -18.70 17.55 27.95
N PHE A 34 -17.96 16.43 28.01
CA PHE A 34 -17.43 15.79 29.22
C PHE A 34 -15.95 15.39 29.01
N ALA A 35 -15.16 15.29 30.07
CA ALA A 35 -13.73 14.91 29.99
C ALA A 35 -13.51 13.42 30.40
N ALA A 36 -12.88 12.61 29.55
CA ALA A 36 -12.47 11.22 29.84
C ALA A 36 -11.17 10.83 29.10
N GLY A 37 -10.38 9.91 29.69
CA GLY A 37 -9.03 9.50 29.26
C GLY A 37 -8.94 8.53 28.07
N SER A 38 -7.72 8.11 27.72
CA SER A 38 -7.37 7.48 26.43
C SER A 38 -7.38 5.93 26.45
N GLU A 39 -7.79 5.31 25.32
CA GLU A 39 -7.72 3.86 25.07
C GLU A 39 -6.37 3.46 24.45
N CYS A 40 -5.89 2.24 24.71
CA CYS A 40 -4.57 1.75 24.28
C CYS A 40 -4.65 0.49 23.38
N VAL A 41 -4.08 0.56 22.17
CA VAL A 41 -4.05 -0.53 21.17
C VAL A 41 -2.64 -0.75 20.61
N LEU A 42 -2.28 -2.01 20.35
CA LEU A 42 -1.02 -2.41 19.74
C LEU A 42 -1.27 -3.22 18.45
N TRP A 43 -0.71 -2.78 17.32
CA TRP A 43 -0.76 -3.51 16.04
C TRP A 43 0.52 -4.34 15.81
N LEU A 44 0.36 -5.64 15.54
CA LEU A 44 1.44 -6.58 15.26
C LEU A 44 1.78 -6.63 13.75
N THR A 45 2.58 -5.70 13.24
CA THR A 45 2.91 -5.60 11.79
C THR A 45 4.14 -6.41 11.35
N GLY A 46 4.75 -7.20 12.24
CA GLY A 46 5.99 -7.93 11.95
C GLY A 46 6.39 -8.90 13.07
N ASP A 47 7.68 -9.23 13.15
CA ASP A 47 8.20 -9.96 14.31
C ASP A 47 7.93 -9.19 15.60
N VAL A 48 7.49 -9.91 16.62
CA VAL A 48 6.93 -9.33 17.83
C VAL A 48 7.99 -8.58 18.63
N GLU A 49 9.20 -9.14 18.73
CA GLU A 49 10.29 -8.45 19.42
C GLU A 49 10.76 -7.24 18.62
N ASP A 50 10.79 -7.34 17.29
CA ASP A 50 11.15 -6.23 16.41
C ASP A 50 10.15 -5.08 16.47
N VAL A 51 8.85 -5.39 16.51
CA VAL A 51 7.78 -4.40 16.64
C VAL A 51 7.90 -3.70 18.00
N LEU A 52 7.99 -4.41 19.12
CA LEU A 52 8.15 -3.76 20.43
C LEU A 52 9.43 -2.94 20.51
N ARG A 53 10.55 -3.49 20.03
CA ARG A 53 11.84 -2.79 20.00
C ARG A 53 11.76 -1.47 19.23
N ARG A 54 11.04 -1.42 18.11
CA ARG A 54 10.81 -0.18 17.35
C ARG A 54 9.95 0.84 18.10
N HIS A 55 8.96 0.40 18.87
CA HIS A 55 8.00 1.30 19.53
C HIS A 55 8.48 1.83 20.87
N VAL A 56 9.12 0.99 21.70
CA VAL A 56 9.59 1.39 23.04
C VAL A 56 11.10 1.61 23.13
N GLY A 57 11.85 1.24 22.10
CA GLY A 57 13.32 1.29 22.08
C GLY A 57 13.99 0.07 22.73
N ASP A 58 15.26 -0.15 22.39
CA ASP A 58 16.05 -1.33 22.78
C ASP A 58 16.20 -1.52 24.30
N ASP A 59 16.40 -0.42 25.03
CA ASP A 59 16.63 -0.47 26.48
C ASP A 59 15.36 -0.87 27.23
N ARG A 60 14.23 -0.26 26.85
CA ARG A 60 12.93 -0.55 27.44
C ARG A 60 12.41 -1.92 27.06
N HIS A 61 12.65 -2.35 25.81
CA HIS A 61 12.34 -3.72 25.38
C HIS A 61 13.10 -4.75 26.22
N ARG A 62 14.40 -4.53 26.49
CA ARG A 62 15.20 -5.40 27.38
C ARG A 62 14.67 -5.43 28.81
N GLU A 63 14.24 -4.28 29.34
CA GLU A 63 13.64 -4.17 30.67
C GLU A 63 12.33 -4.97 30.78
N LEU A 64 11.39 -4.79 29.83
CA LEU A 64 10.13 -5.52 29.78
C LEU A 64 10.35 -7.04 29.70
N ARG A 65 11.30 -7.47 28.87
CA ARG A 65 11.72 -8.88 28.77
C ARG A 65 12.32 -9.39 30.08
N GLY A 66 13.12 -8.57 30.76
CA GLY A 66 13.68 -8.88 32.08
C GLY A 66 12.62 -9.01 33.17
N HIS A 67 11.66 -8.08 33.24
CA HIS A 67 10.52 -8.13 34.15
C HIS A 67 9.67 -9.38 33.91
N HIS A 68 9.34 -9.66 32.65
CA HIS A 68 8.61 -10.86 32.28
C HIS A 68 9.36 -12.13 32.69
N HIS A 69 10.66 -12.23 32.39
CA HIS A 69 11.47 -13.38 32.76
C HIS A 69 11.56 -13.58 34.28
N ALA A 70 11.87 -12.54 35.05
CA ALA A 70 11.96 -12.61 36.50
C ALA A 70 10.64 -13.05 37.14
N LEU A 71 9.52 -12.48 36.67
CA LEU A 71 8.19 -12.86 37.17
C LEU A 71 7.81 -14.30 36.78
N SER A 72 8.15 -14.75 35.57
CA SER A 72 7.86 -16.11 35.11
C SER A 72 8.50 -17.22 35.98
N GLN A 73 9.56 -16.90 36.74
CA GLN A 73 10.21 -17.84 37.66
C GLN A 73 9.52 -17.92 39.02
N GLU A 74 8.73 -16.91 39.40
CA GLU A 74 8.14 -16.81 40.74
C GLU A 74 6.64 -17.07 40.77
N VAL A 75 5.96 -16.89 39.64
CA VAL A 75 4.50 -17.07 39.53
C VAL A 75 4.16 -18.10 38.46
N THR A 76 3.18 -18.95 38.76
CA THR A 76 2.61 -19.86 37.77
C THR A 76 1.41 -19.21 37.10
N TRP A 77 1.20 -19.56 35.83
CA TRP A 77 0.15 -19.00 34.99
C TRP A 77 -0.86 -20.08 34.63
N GLU A 78 -2.14 -19.71 34.66
CA GLU A 78 -3.23 -20.62 34.30
C GLU A 78 -4.26 -19.86 33.47
N ARG A 79 -4.63 -20.45 32.33
CA ARG A 79 -5.67 -19.95 31.44
C ARG A 79 -6.85 -20.90 31.51
N ILE A 80 -7.99 -20.39 31.92
CA ILE A 80 -9.21 -21.14 32.15
C ILE A 80 -10.24 -20.61 31.16
N PRO A 81 -10.65 -21.41 30.14
CA PRO A 81 -11.76 -21.02 29.28
C PRO A 81 -12.97 -20.68 30.15
N LEU A 82 -13.63 -19.56 29.89
CA LEU A 82 -14.66 -19.06 30.80
C LEU A 82 -15.85 -20.03 30.91
N ARG A 83 -16.14 -20.78 29.83
CA ARG A 83 -17.09 -21.90 29.80
C ARG A 83 -16.75 -23.08 30.72
N GLU A 84 -15.49 -23.21 31.13
CA GLU A 84 -14.96 -24.28 31.99
C GLU A 84 -14.75 -23.78 33.44
N LEU A 85 -15.14 -22.54 33.74
CA LEU A 85 -14.88 -21.88 35.02
C LEU A 85 -15.53 -22.60 36.21
N ASP A 86 -16.65 -23.30 36.01
CA ASP A 86 -17.31 -24.09 37.06
C ASP A 86 -16.43 -25.21 37.60
N GLY A 87 -15.47 -25.69 36.81
CA GLY A 87 -14.45 -26.65 37.26
C GLY A 87 -13.35 -26.04 38.14
N SER A 88 -13.32 -24.70 38.27
CA SER A 88 -12.30 -23.94 39.02
C SER A 88 -12.94 -22.83 39.88
N PRO A 89 -13.78 -23.17 40.87
CA PRO A 89 -14.47 -22.17 41.69
C PRO A 89 -13.50 -21.25 42.45
N TRP A 90 -12.32 -21.76 42.81
CA TRP A 90 -11.26 -20.98 43.43
C TRP A 90 -10.77 -19.79 42.56
N ALA A 91 -10.77 -19.95 41.23
CA ALA A 91 -10.34 -18.91 40.29
C ALA A 91 -11.39 -17.80 40.17
N ARG A 92 -12.66 -18.21 40.13
CA ARG A 92 -13.82 -17.33 40.19
C ARG A 92 -13.84 -16.47 41.45
N ASP A 93 -13.69 -17.09 42.61
CA ASP A 93 -13.70 -16.39 43.90
C ASP A 93 -12.53 -15.40 43.99
N ALA A 94 -11.35 -15.82 43.54
CA ALA A 94 -10.18 -14.96 43.51
C ALA A 94 -10.35 -13.76 42.56
N PHE A 95 -10.94 -13.96 41.38
CA PHE A 95 -11.21 -12.89 40.42
C PHE A 95 -12.12 -11.81 41.01
N VAL A 96 -13.24 -12.21 41.63
CA VAL A 96 -14.19 -11.29 42.26
C VAL A 96 -13.55 -10.55 43.43
N GLU A 97 -12.83 -11.27 44.29
CA GLU A 97 -12.19 -10.69 45.47
C GLU A 97 -11.07 -9.69 45.10
N LEU A 98 -10.27 -9.99 44.08
CA LEU A 98 -9.21 -9.10 43.61
C LEU A 98 -9.79 -7.80 43.02
N HIS A 99 -10.84 -7.89 42.20
CA HIS A 99 -11.48 -6.69 41.64
C HIS A 99 -12.18 -5.87 42.72
N ARG A 100 -12.76 -6.50 43.75
CA ARG A 100 -13.32 -5.79 44.92
C ARG A 100 -12.26 -4.99 45.65
N ARG A 101 -11.13 -5.63 46.03
CA ARG A 101 -10.01 -4.95 46.68
C ARG A 101 -9.38 -3.86 45.83
N HIS A 102 -9.33 -4.07 44.50
CA HIS A 102 -8.84 -3.06 43.58
C HIS A 102 -9.75 -1.81 43.57
N ALA A 103 -11.07 -2.01 43.50
CA ALA A 103 -12.04 -0.92 43.56
C ALA A 103 -12.01 -0.15 44.90
N GLU A 104 -11.84 -0.85 46.03
CA GLU A 104 -11.68 -0.25 47.36
C GLU A 104 -10.44 0.62 47.44
N ARG A 105 -9.31 0.16 46.90
CA ARG A 105 -8.06 0.94 46.83
C ARG A 105 -8.17 2.19 45.95
N GLN A 106 -9.05 2.17 44.95
CA GLN A 106 -9.31 3.30 44.04
C GLN A 106 -10.40 4.26 44.54
N GLY A 107 -10.82 4.14 45.81
CA GLY A 107 -11.76 5.06 46.45
C GLY A 107 -13.23 4.66 46.35
N ASP A 108 -13.55 3.37 46.51
CA ASP A 108 -14.92 2.83 46.49
C ASP A 108 -15.70 3.13 45.20
N LEU A 109 -15.03 2.98 44.07
CA LEU A 109 -15.69 3.00 42.77
C LEU A 109 -16.62 1.78 42.62
N PRO A 110 -17.74 1.90 41.90
CA PRO A 110 -18.59 0.74 41.60
C PRO A 110 -17.76 -0.37 40.93
N ASN A 111 -17.74 -1.57 41.51
CA ASN A 111 -17.08 -2.73 40.92
C ASN A 111 -18.08 -3.56 40.09
N PRO A 112 -18.05 -3.51 38.75
CA PRO A 112 -18.96 -4.28 37.91
C PRO A 112 -18.56 -5.77 37.81
N TYR A 113 -17.36 -6.16 38.24
CA TYR A 113 -16.82 -7.51 38.08
C TYR A 113 -17.07 -8.37 39.32
N ASN A 114 -18.35 -8.64 39.58
CA ASN A 114 -18.83 -9.48 40.67
C ASN A 114 -19.32 -10.86 40.20
N THR A 115 -19.71 -11.72 41.14
CA THR A 115 -20.18 -13.09 40.91
C THR A 115 -21.30 -13.18 39.86
N ALA A 116 -22.28 -12.28 39.90
CA ALA A 116 -23.41 -12.27 38.98
C ALA A 116 -23.02 -11.83 37.56
N ALA A 117 -22.12 -10.84 37.44
CA ALA A 117 -21.60 -10.42 36.15
C ALA A 117 -20.78 -11.52 35.47
N LEU A 118 -20.03 -12.29 36.25
CA LEU A 118 -19.26 -13.42 35.74
C LEU A 118 -20.16 -14.57 35.28
N ASP A 119 -21.22 -14.91 36.02
CA ASP A 119 -22.24 -15.88 35.58
C ASP A 119 -22.89 -15.46 34.27
N ALA A 120 -23.27 -14.18 34.16
CA ALA A 120 -23.85 -13.65 32.94
C ALA A 120 -22.89 -13.75 31.74
N LEU A 121 -21.59 -13.54 31.96
CA LEU A 121 -20.56 -13.70 30.93
C LEU A 121 -20.34 -15.17 30.53
N VAL A 122 -20.35 -16.09 31.50
CA VAL A 122 -20.22 -17.54 31.25
C VAL A 122 -21.40 -18.06 30.42
N GLN A 123 -22.62 -17.62 30.73
CA GLN A 123 -23.84 -18.05 30.05
C GLN A 123 -24.08 -17.34 28.71
N GLY A 124 -23.42 -16.20 28.47
CA GLY A 124 -23.55 -15.41 27.26
C GLY A 124 -22.62 -15.87 26.12
N GLU A 125 -22.88 -15.38 24.91
CA GLU A 125 -22.08 -15.72 23.71
C GLU A 125 -20.60 -15.34 23.82
N LEU A 126 -20.27 -14.36 24.67
CA LEU A 126 -18.88 -13.98 24.96
C LEU A 126 -18.13 -15.06 25.74
N GLY A 127 -18.82 -15.87 26.55
CA GLY A 127 -18.21 -16.93 27.36
C GLY A 127 -17.48 -17.99 26.52
N ALA A 128 -17.93 -18.23 25.28
CA ALA A 128 -17.32 -19.19 24.37
C ALA A 128 -15.96 -18.74 23.80
N ARG A 129 -15.64 -17.44 23.89
CA ARG A 129 -14.40 -16.83 23.35
C ARG A 129 -13.58 -16.11 24.41
N THR A 130 -14.03 -16.16 25.66
CA THR A 130 -13.38 -15.50 26.78
C THR A 130 -12.62 -16.52 27.60
N ASP A 131 -11.38 -16.18 27.93
CA ASP A 131 -10.54 -16.90 28.86
C ASP A 131 -10.36 -16.06 30.12
N MET A 132 -10.43 -16.70 31.27
CA MET A 132 -9.91 -16.15 32.51
C MET A 132 -8.44 -16.47 32.62
N PHE A 133 -7.62 -15.45 32.86
CA PHE A 133 -6.22 -15.65 33.18
C PHE A 133 -5.98 -15.44 34.67
N VAL A 134 -5.22 -16.32 35.30
CA VAL A 134 -4.95 -16.31 36.73
C VAL A 134 -3.46 -16.53 36.98
N ARG A 135 -2.84 -15.64 37.78
CA ARG A 135 -1.46 -15.79 38.25
C ARG A 135 -1.42 -16.20 39.71
N ARG A 136 -0.62 -17.22 40.02
CA ARG A 136 -0.45 -17.73 41.38
C ARG A 136 1.00 -17.67 41.83
N ARG A 137 1.25 -17.24 43.08
CA ARG A 137 2.55 -17.30 43.75
C ARG A 137 2.42 -18.14 45.00
N LYS A 138 3.20 -19.23 45.09
CA LYS A 138 3.15 -20.17 46.24
C LYS A 138 1.72 -20.60 46.62
N GLY A 139 0.84 -20.76 45.62
CA GLY A 139 -0.56 -21.15 45.80
C GLY A 139 -1.57 -20.01 45.98
N THR A 140 -1.15 -18.76 46.15
CA THR A 140 -2.05 -17.60 46.29
C THR A 140 -2.23 -16.87 44.97
N VAL A 141 -3.47 -16.50 44.61
CA VAL A 141 -3.75 -15.70 43.41
C VAL A 141 -3.33 -14.25 43.64
N VAL A 142 -2.45 -13.74 42.77
CA VAL A 142 -1.90 -12.38 42.83
C VAL A 142 -2.35 -11.51 41.67
N GLN A 143 -2.94 -12.11 40.63
CA GLN A 143 -3.54 -11.39 39.52
C GLN A 143 -4.61 -12.26 38.87
N ALA A 144 -5.71 -11.64 38.49
CA ALA A 144 -6.75 -12.27 37.70
C ALA A 144 -7.36 -11.27 36.72
N GLY A 145 -7.74 -11.75 35.55
CA GLY A 145 -8.38 -10.92 34.54
C GLY A 145 -9.11 -11.74 33.49
N LEU A 146 -9.82 -11.04 32.61
CA LEU A 146 -10.53 -11.65 31.50
C LEU A 146 -9.96 -11.14 30.18
N THR A 147 -9.68 -12.07 29.29
CA THR A 147 -9.30 -11.80 27.91
C THR A 147 -10.31 -12.42 26.98
N THR A 148 -10.78 -11.70 25.97
CA THR A 148 -11.68 -12.27 24.97
C THR A 148 -11.05 -12.23 23.59
N THR A 149 -11.09 -13.36 22.90
CA THR A 149 -10.67 -13.42 21.50
C THR A 149 -11.74 -12.71 20.66
N SER A 150 -11.29 -11.79 19.82
CA SER A 150 -12.15 -11.13 18.84
C SER A 150 -12.98 -12.13 18.05
N HIS A 151 -14.17 -11.71 17.68
CA HIS A 151 -15.11 -12.57 16.96
C HIS A 151 -14.59 -13.02 15.58
N ASN A 152 -13.64 -12.29 15.00
CA ASN A 152 -12.99 -12.61 13.74
C ASN A 152 -11.68 -13.43 13.91
N GLY A 153 -11.27 -13.71 15.15
CA GLY A 153 -10.07 -14.47 15.45
C GLY A 153 -8.76 -13.75 15.09
N ARG A 154 -8.75 -12.42 14.97
CA ARG A 154 -7.57 -11.63 14.54
C ARG A 154 -6.98 -10.76 15.65
N GLY A 155 -7.49 -10.83 16.87
CA GLY A 155 -7.01 -10.04 18.02
C GLY A 155 -7.58 -10.49 19.35
N ILE A 156 -6.98 -10.03 20.45
CA ILE A 156 -7.44 -10.26 21.84
C ILE A 156 -7.74 -8.92 22.52
N TYR A 157 -8.83 -8.89 23.29
CA TYR A 157 -9.19 -7.79 24.17
C TYR A 157 -8.95 -8.17 25.63
N CYS A 158 -8.21 -7.34 26.37
CA CYS A 158 -8.27 -7.36 27.83
C CYS A 158 -9.57 -6.67 28.28
N LEU A 159 -10.52 -7.43 28.80
CA LEU A 159 -11.81 -6.91 29.27
C LEU A 159 -11.68 -6.26 30.66
N THR A 160 -10.83 -6.84 31.51
CA THR A 160 -10.50 -6.32 32.84
C THR A 160 -9.33 -7.08 33.43
N GLN A 161 -8.64 -6.46 34.39
CA GLN A 161 -7.63 -7.10 35.21
C GLN A 161 -7.52 -6.44 36.59
N ALA A 162 -7.23 -7.24 37.60
CA ALA A 162 -6.88 -6.79 38.94
C ALA A 162 -5.61 -7.47 39.42
N VAL A 163 -4.74 -6.70 40.07
CA VAL A 163 -3.43 -7.14 40.58
C VAL A 163 -3.34 -6.85 42.07
N ASP A 164 -2.84 -7.81 42.84
CA ASP A 164 -2.59 -7.70 44.28
C ASP A 164 -1.28 -8.41 44.64
N GLY A 165 -0.36 -7.71 45.31
CA GLY A 165 0.94 -8.30 45.66
C GLY A 165 2.00 -7.29 46.11
N PRO A 166 3.11 -7.79 46.70
CA PRO A 166 4.20 -6.96 47.25
C PRO A 166 5.21 -6.46 46.20
N LEU A 167 5.07 -6.86 44.93
CA LEU A 167 5.85 -6.33 43.82
C LEU A 167 5.25 -5.00 43.35
N ALA A 168 6.05 -4.14 42.72
CA ALA A 168 5.53 -2.91 42.13
C ALA A 168 4.37 -3.27 41.16
N PRO A 169 3.15 -2.75 41.37
CA PRO A 169 1.99 -3.04 40.52
C PRO A 169 2.27 -2.83 39.03
N ASP A 170 3.09 -1.83 38.72
CA ASP A 170 3.50 -1.47 37.38
C ASP A 170 4.32 -2.58 36.70
N SER A 171 5.26 -3.22 37.41
CA SER A 171 6.07 -4.32 36.87
C SER A 171 5.24 -5.57 36.56
N LEU A 172 4.23 -5.85 37.39
CA LEU A 172 3.30 -6.97 37.16
C LEU A 172 2.39 -6.70 35.95
N HIS A 173 1.92 -5.46 35.80
CA HIS A 173 1.11 -5.03 34.66
C HIS A 173 1.91 -5.08 33.36
N GLU A 174 3.12 -4.50 33.33
CA GLU A 174 4.02 -4.51 32.17
C GLU A 174 4.33 -5.93 31.67
N ALA A 175 4.65 -6.85 32.60
CA ALA A 175 4.90 -8.24 32.26
C ALA A 175 3.65 -9.00 31.81
N THR A 176 2.44 -8.54 32.18
CA THR A 176 1.18 -9.06 31.63
C THR A 176 0.97 -8.58 30.21
N VAL A 177 1.17 -7.30 29.95
CA VAL A 177 1.05 -6.72 28.60
C VAL A 177 2.02 -7.40 27.64
N TYR A 178 3.28 -7.58 28.05
CA TYR A 178 4.29 -8.29 27.25
C TYR A 178 3.90 -9.75 26.97
N GLN A 179 3.29 -10.44 27.94
CA GLN A 179 2.83 -11.82 27.76
C GLN A 179 1.62 -11.91 26.81
N LEU A 180 0.61 -11.05 26.99
CA LEU A 180 -0.57 -11.00 26.11
C LEU A 180 -0.17 -10.78 24.65
N TYR A 181 0.88 -9.99 24.45
CA TYR A 181 1.48 -9.72 23.17
C TYR A 181 2.16 -10.96 22.56
N LEU A 182 2.99 -11.67 23.33
CA LEU A 182 3.59 -12.93 22.91
C LEU A 182 2.54 -13.99 22.56
N ASP A 183 1.52 -14.14 23.40
CA ASP A 183 0.43 -15.11 23.20
C ASP A 183 -0.38 -14.79 21.94
N SER A 184 -0.69 -13.51 21.73
CA SER A 184 -1.40 -13.06 20.53
C SER A 184 -0.62 -13.40 19.27
N ARG A 185 0.70 -13.27 19.29
CA ARG A 185 1.53 -13.66 18.14
C ARG A 185 1.65 -15.17 17.95
N HIS A 186 1.85 -15.93 19.02
CA HIS A 186 1.87 -17.40 18.92
C HIS A 186 0.55 -17.94 18.38
N ALA A 187 -0.56 -17.26 18.66
CA ALA A 187 -1.89 -17.56 18.13
C ALA A 187 -2.15 -16.97 16.72
N GLY A 188 -1.18 -16.26 16.11
CA GLY A 188 -1.30 -15.71 14.77
C GLY A 188 -2.21 -14.48 14.64
N LEU A 189 -2.42 -13.75 15.73
CA LEU A 189 -3.28 -12.57 15.78
C LEU A 189 -2.55 -11.30 15.30
N ASP A 190 -3.32 -10.30 14.88
CA ASP A 190 -2.84 -9.07 14.24
C ASP A 190 -2.77 -7.87 15.19
N TRP A 191 -3.50 -7.87 16.32
CA TRP A 191 -3.49 -6.75 17.28
C TRP A 191 -3.95 -7.15 18.71
N VAL A 192 -3.59 -6.32 19.69
CA VAL A 192 -3.93 -6.48 21.13
C VAL A 192 -4.53 -5.19 21.69
N HIS A 193 -5.69 -5.28 22.34
CA HIS A 193 -6.36 -4.15 23.00
C HIS A 193 -6.18 -4.24 24.52
N LEU A 194 -5.55 -3.21 25.11
CA LEU A 194 -5.16 -3.21 26.52
C LEU A 194 -6.17 -2.52 27.45
N GLY A 195 -7.19 -1.86 26.87
CA GLY A 195 -8.21 -1.12 27.61
C GLY A 195 -7.81 0.32 27.91
N ARG A 196 -8.55 0.95 28.85
CA ARG A 196 -8.30 2.31 29.33
C ARG A 196 -7.06 2.35 30.20
N GLY A 197 -6.15 3.27 29.90
CA GLY A 197 -4.92 3.50 30.67
C GLY A 197 -4.61 4.98 30.82
N ASP A 198 -3.61 5.30 31.64
CA ASP A 198 -3.05 6.65 31.61
C ASP A 198 -2.31 6.89 30.27
N GLU A 199 -2.35 8.13 29.79
CA GLU A 199 -1.76 8.50 28.50
C GLU A 199 -0.23 8.31 28.50
N GLU A 200 0.40 8.47 29.66
CA GLU A 200 1.86 8.40 29.81
C GLU A 200 2.38 6.96 29.85
N GLY A 201 1.70 6.06 30.54
CA GLY A 201 2.00 4.63 30.59
C GLY A 201 1.66 3.91 29.29
N GLY A 202 0.58 4.31 28.60
CA GLY A 202 0.27 3.80 27.25
C GLY A 202 1.39 4.09 26.25
N ARG A 203 1.93 5.32 26.24
CA ARG A 203 3.07 5.70 25.40
C ARG A 203 4.35 4.94 25.75
N ARG A 204 4.61 4.70 27.04
CA ARG A 204 5.78 3.91 27.51
C ARG A 204 5.74 2.44 27.08
N LEU A 205 4.57 1.94 26.72
CA LEU A 205 4.34 0.57 26.25
C LEU A 205 4.31 0.45 24.72
N GLY A 206 4.53 1.56 24.00
CA GLY A 206 4.52 1.57 22.54
C GLY A 206 3.13 1.41 21.93
N ALA A 207 2.07 1.64 22.72
CA ALA A 207 0.71 1.60 22.25
C ALA A 207 0.41 2.84 21.40
N ASP A 208 -0.17 2.61 20.23
CA ASP A 208 -0.68 3.69 19.40
C ASP A 208 -1.99 4.20 20.01
N LEU A 209 -2.06 5.50 20.28
CA LEU A 209 -3.23 6.13 20.88
C LEU A 209 -4.28 6.42 19.81
N PHE A 210 -4.95 5.40 19.25
CA PHE A 210 -6.16 5.59 18.45
C PHE A 210 -7.08 4.35 18.45
N VAL A 211 -8.25 4.46 19.11
CA VAL A 211 -9.62 4.46 18.53
C VAL A 211 -10.64 4.31 19.69
N PRO A 212 -11.61 5.24 19.88
CA PRO A 212 -12.81 5.00 20.68
C PRO A 212 -13.90 4.28 19.87
N LEU A 213 -14.63 3.37 20.55
CA LEU A 213 -15.78 2.59 20.09
C LEU A 213 -16.96 3.43 19.58
N ASP A 214 -17.73 2.85 18.63
CA ASP A 214 -19.22 2.77 18.59
C ASP A 214 -19.70 2.39 17.15
N HIS A 215 -20.78 1.65 16.80
CA HIS A 215 -22.09 1.30 17.42
C HIS A 215 -22.85 0.25 16.55
N TRP A 216 -23.85 -0.45 17.13
CA TRP A 216 -25.13 -0.87 16.47
C TRP A 216 -26.33 -0.60 17.40
N LEU A 217 -27.53 -0.20 16.93
CA LEU A 217 -28.57 -0.99 16.23
C LEU A 217 -29.53 -0.15 15.34
N ARG A 218 -30.14 -0.79 14.34
CA ARG A 218 -31.25 -0.29 13.48
C ARG A 218 -32.62 -0.51 14.15
N ALA A 219 -33.62 0.29 13.73
CA ALA A 219 -35.05 0.04 13.96
C ALA A 219 -35.64 -0.90 12.87
N GLU A 220 -36.69 -1.64 13.23
CA GLU A 220 -37.24 -2.82 12.50
C GLU A 220 -38.17 -2.53 11.30
N ASP A 221 -38.47 -1.29 10.93
CA ASP A 221 -39.62 -1.02 10.04
C ASP A 221 -39.30 -0.26 8.73
N LEU A 222 -38.35 -0.73 7.91
CA LEU A 222 -38.19 -0.21 6.54
C LEU A 222 -38.28 -1.31 5.49
N THR A 223 -39.40 -1.28 4.77
CA THR A 223 -39.78 -2.16 3.66
C THR A 223 -38.86 -1.95 2.45
N ALA A 224 -38.44 -3.05 1.82
CA ALA A 224 -37.69 -3.01 0.57
C ALA A 224 -38.57 -2.55 -0.60
N PRO A 225 -38.06 -1.76 -1.56
CA PRO A 225 -38.70 -1.67 -2.86
C PRO A 225 -38.40 -2.95 -3.65
N GLU A 226 -39.45 -3.67 -4.04
CA GLU A 226 -39.40 -4.83 -4.92
C GLU A 226 -38.99 -4.46 -6.35
N GLN A 227 -37.98 -5.20 -6.82
CA GLN A 227 -37.73 -5.77 -8.15
C GLN A 227 -37.88 -4.91 -9.42
N ALA A 228 -36.70 -4.57 -9.95
CA ALA A 228 -36.17 -4.89 -11.28
C ALA A 228 -37.13 -5.17 -12.46
N GLU A 229 -36.90 -4.46 -13.57
CA GLU A 229 -37.00 -5.06 -14.90
C GLU A 229 -35.79 -4.72 -15.81
N ALA A 230 -35.17 -5.81 -16.25
CA ALA A 230 -34.32 -6.11 -17.41
C ALA A 230 -33.48 -5.00 -18.08
N GLU A 231 -32.15 -5.17 -18.02
CA GLU A 231 -31.29 -4.70 -19.10
C GLU A 231 -31.60 -5.48 -20.39
N PRO A 232 -31.79 -4.80 -21.53
CA PRO A 232 -32.07 -5.46 -22.78
C PRO A 232 -30.84 -6.24 -23.26
N ALA A 233 -31.08 -7.36 -23.94
CA ALA A 233 -30.03 -8.12 -24.60
C ALA A 233 -29.23 -7.21 -25.56
N LEU A 234 -27.90 -7.26 -25.47
CA LEU A 234 -27.02 -6.57 -26.40
C LEU A 234 -27.37 -6.95 -27.84
N SER A 235 -27.61 -5.92 -28.64
CA SER A 235 -27.93 -6.00 -30.05
C SER A 235 -26.68 -6.23 -30.90
N ARG A 236 -26.84 -6.76 -32.12
CA ARG A 236 -25.80 -6.91 -33.17
C ARG A 236 -25.22 -5.59 -33.70
N PHE A 237 -25.42 -4.49 -32.98
CA PHE A 237 -25.04 -3.11 -33.28
C PHE A 237 -24.36 -2.44 -32.07
N ALA A 238 -23.33 -3.07 -31.48
CA ALA A 238 -22.51 -2.34 -30.50
C ALA A 238 -22.02 -1.01 -31.13
N ALA A 239 -22.31 0.12 -30.45
CA ALA A 239 -21.98 1.48 -30.88
C ALA A 239 -21.33 2.27 -29.73
N PRO A 240 -20.86 3.51 -29.97
CA PRO A 240 -19.49 4.02 -29.71
C PRO A 240 -19.15 4.26 -28.23
N PRO A 241 -17.86 4.52 -27.91
CA PRO A 241 -17.38 4.70 -26.53
C PRO A 241 -17.96 5.95 -25.87
N VAL A 242 -17.99 5.89 -24.54
CA VAL A 242 -18.87 6.67 -23.70
C VAL A 242 -18.31 8.07 -23.41
N THR A 243 -18.96 9.13 -23.89
CA THR A 243 -18.58 10.52 -23.61
C THR A 243 -19.11 11.07 -22.29
N THR A 244 -20.01 10.35 -21.62
CA THR A 244 -20.49 10.69 -20.28
C THR A 244 -21.00 9.42 -19.63
N VAL A 245 -20.10 8.65 -19.00
CA VAL A 245 -20.55 7.56 -18.14
C VAL A 245 -20.78 8.16 -16.75
N PRO A 246 -22.01 8.20 -16.23
CA PRO A 246 -22.24 8.29 -14.80
C PRO A 246 -21.99 6.90 -14.19
N VAL A 247 -20.88 6.24 -14.53
CA VAL A 247 -20.54 4.96 -13.90
C VAL A 247 -19.92 5.26 -12.54
N PRO A 248 -20.37 4.57 -11.48
CA PRO A 248 -19.76 4.70 -10.17
C PRO A 248 -18.35 4.13 -10.26
N GLY A 249 -17.35 5.00 -10.43
CA GLY A 249 -15.96 4.60 -10.32
C GLY A 249 -15.65 4.01 -8.93
N PRO A 250 -14.44 3.47 -8.72
CA PRO A 250 -13.97 2.90 -7.44
C PRO A 250 -14.20 3.81 -6.21
N ALA A 251 -14.42 5.11 -6.41
CA ALA A 251 -14.87 6.05 -5.39
C ALA A 251 -16.09 5.59 -4.56
N ARG A 252 -17.03 4.79 -5.12
CA ARG A 252 -18.14 4.19 -4.35
C ARG A 252 -17.78 2.89 -3.62
N PHE A 253 -16.71 2.22 -4.03
CA PHE A 253 -16.21 1.01 -3.35
C PHE A 253 -15.25 1.33 -2.21
N ARG A 254 -14.91 2.62 -1.97
CA ARG A 254 -14.33 3.09 -0.71
C ARG A 254 -15.35 3.03 0.44
N HIS A 255 -15.92 1.86 0.67
CA HIS A 255 -16.34 1.48 2.00
C HIS A 255 -15.06 1.13 2.75
N MET A 256 -14.66 1.96 3.72
CA MET A 256 -13.83 1.46 4.81
C MET A 256 -14.76 0.58 5.66
N PRO A 257 -14.56 -0.75 5.70
CA PRO A 257 -15.38 -1.61 6.54
C PRO A 257 -15.22 -1.18 8.01
N ARG A 258 -16.32 -1.18 8.78
CA ARG A 258 -16.24 -1.04 10.23
C ARG A 258 -15.70 -2.36 10.82
N PHE A 259 -15.07 -2.31 12.00
CA PHE A 259 -14.44 -3.46 12.67
C PHE A 259 -15.40 -4.62 13.04
N ASP A 260 -16.70 -4.42 12.84
CA ASP A 260 -17.82 -5.33 13.11
C ASP A 260 -18.70 -5.57 11.86
N THR A 261 -18.19 -5.26 10.67
CA THR A 261 -18.93 -5.49 9.42
C THR A 261 -18.80 -6.95 9.00
N VAL A 262 -19.91 -7.69 9.02
CA VAL A 262 -20.05 -8.92 8.23
C VAL A 262 -20.19 -8.50 6.77
N ASP A 263 -19.09 -8.49 6.04
CA ASP A 263 -19.08 -8.11 4.62
C ASP A 263 -19.62 -9.24 3.74
N LEU A 264 -20.92 -9.16 3.42
CA LEU A 264 -21.58 -9.99 2.40
C LEU A 264 -21.76 -9.24 1.07
N SER A 265 -21.17 -8.04 0.93
CA SER A 265 -21.38 -7.20 -0.25
C SER A 265 -20.53 -7.62 -1.45
N SER A 266 -19.45 -8.35 -1.18
CA SER A 266 -18.41 -8.66 -2.15
C SER A 266 -18.60 -10.02 -2.86
N ASN A 267 -19.61 -10.83 -2.49
CA ASN A 267 -19.82 -12.20 -2.99
C ASN A 267 -18.55 -13.08 -2.94
N THR A 268 -17.65 -12.79 -2.01
CA THR A 268 -16.37 -13.49 -1.82
C THR A 268 -16.56 -14.77 -1.02
N ASN A 269 -15.70 -15.76 -1.25
CA ASN A 269 -15.76 -17.03 -0.52
C ASN A 269 -15.30 -16.83 0.94
N PRO A 270 -16.18 -17.03 1.95
CA PRO A 270 -15.83 -16.75 3.35
C PRO A 270 -14.93 -17.80 4.00
N PHE A 271 -14.67 -18.92 3.31
CA PHE A 271 -13.89 -20.04 3.85
C PHE A 271 -12.43 -20.05 3.39
N LEU A 272 -12.09 -19.19 2.43
CA LEU A 272 -10.72 -19.01 1.94
C LEU A 272 -10.19 -17.71 2.53
N GLY A 273 -8.94 -17.71 3.01
CA GLY A 273 -8.33 -16.60 3.77
C GLY A 273 -8.13 -15.31 2.95
N GLY A 274 -7.05 -14.56 3.19
CA GLY A 274 -6.82 -13.27 2.51
C GLY A 274 -6.86 -13.34 0.97
N GLU A 275 -6.59 -14.50 0.36
CA GLU A 275 -6.68 -14.71 -1.09
C GLU A 275 -8.12 -14.71 -1.64
N GLY A 276 -9.12 -14.95 -0.78
CA GLY A 276 -10.53 -14.90 -1.14
C GLY A 276 -11.12 -13.50 -1.14
N GLN A 277 -10.36 -12.49 -0.71
CA GLN A 277 -10.82 -11.10 -0.56
C GLN A 277 -10.42 -10.24 -1.77
N TYR A 278 -11.21 -9.22 -2.08
CA TYR A 278 -10.80 -8.23 -3.07
C TYR A 278 -9.59 -7.42 -2.59
N PRO A 279 -8.76 -6.93 -3.51
CA PRO A 279 -7.68 -6.00 -3.21
C PRO A 279 -8.15 -4.75 -2.47
N HIS A 280 -7.33 -4.26 -1.55
CA HIS A 280 -7.57 -2.98 -0.89
C HIS A 280 -7.61 -1.83 -1.92
N LEU A 281 -8.68 -1.04 -1.90
CA LEU A 281 -8.85 0.11 -2.80
C LEU A 281 -8.22 1.40 -2.25
N ASP A 282 -8.05 1.49 -0.93
CA ASP A 282 -7.27 2.56 -0.33
C ASP A 282 -5.79 2.18 -0.33
N THR A 283 -5.04 2.85 -1.19
CA THR A 283 -3.60 2.67 -1.37
C THR A 283 -2.79 3.84 -0.81
N ALA A 284 -3.39 4.72 0.01
CA ALA A 284 -2.75 5.94 0.48
C ALA A 284 -1.46 5.68 1.27
N GLU A 285 -1.42 4.65 2.10
CA GLU A 285 -0.20 4.28 2.82
C GLU A 285 0.90 3.82 1.88
N LEU A 286 0.58 2.94 0.92
CA LEU A 286 1.52 2.47 -0.09
C LEU A 286 2.02 3.61 -0.98
N ALA A 287 1.15 4.58 -1.30
CA ALA A 287 1.50 5.80 -2.01
C ALA A 287 2.49 6.65 -1.19
N ARG A 288 2.27 6.84 0.12
CA ARG A 288 3.22 7.54 1.01
C ARG A 288 4.57 6.84 1.08
N THR A 289 4.57 5.51 1.18
CA THR A 289 5.81 4.72 1.16
C THR A 289 6.55 4.93 -0.16
N TYR A 290 5.85 4.83 -1.30
CA TYR A 290 6.46 5.08 -2.60
C TYR A 290 7.04 6.49 -2.71
N LEU A 291 6.26 7.53 -2.42
CA LEU A 291 6.70 8.93 -2.56
C LEU A 291 7.90 9.23 -1.65
N THR A 292 7.89 8.74 -0.41
CA THR A 292 9.02 8.87 0.52
C THR A 292 10.27 8.14 0.00
N THR A 293 10.12 6.87 -0.38
CA THR A 293 11.25 6.05 -0.85
C THR A 293 11.87 6.63 -2.12
N ILE A 294 11.05 7.03 -3.10
CA ILE A 294 11.53 7.61 -4.35
C ILE A 294 12.10 9.01 -4.14
N GLY A 295 11.46 9.84 -3.31
CA GLY A 295 11.92 11.20 -3.02
C GLY A 295 13.29 11.26 -2.32
N GLY A 296 13.73 10.15 -1.70
CA GLY A 296 15.07 10.01 -1.13
C GLY A 296 16.16 9.62 -2.14
N LEU A 297 15.82 9.36 -3.40
CA LEU A 297 16.79 8.97 -4.42
C LEU A 297 17.37 10.21 -5.14
N PRO A 298 18.68 10.20 -5.48
CA PRO A 298 19.29 11.28 -6.28
C PRO A 298 18.58 11.46 -7.64
N GLY A 299 18.30 12.70 -8.05
CA GLY A 299 17.62 12.97 -9.31
C GLY A 299 16.09 12.84 -9.24
N HIS A 300 15.51 12.58 -8.06
CA HIS A 300 14.07 12.49 -7.83
C HIS A 300 13.57 13.61 -6.91
N GLU A 301 14.27 14.74 -6.88
CA GLU A 301 13.95 15.88 -6.05
C GLU A 301 12.52 16.38 -6.33
N GLY A 302 11.77 16.70 -5.28
CA GLY A 302 10.38 17.14 -5.37
C GLY A 302 9.35 16.01 -5.39
N VAL A 303 9.71 14.76 -5.72
CA VAL A 303 8.74 13.63 -5.69
C VAL A 303 8.24 13.37 -4.26
N GLY A 304 9.13 13.43 -3.27
CA GLY A 304 8.77 13.24 -1.86
C GLY A 304 7.91 14.37 -1.26
N ALA A 305 7.77 15.50 -1.96
CA ALA A 305 6.90 16.60 -1.54
C ALA A 305 5.45 16.43 -2.02
N LEU A 306 5.21 15.57 -3.02
CA LEU A 306 3.88 15.29 -3.53
C LEU A 306 3.02 14.60 -2.45
N SER A 307 1.72 14.93 -2.41
CA SER A 307 0.75 14.21 -1.59
C SER A 307 0.29 12.92 -2.27
N THR A 308 -0.39 12.04 -1.53
CA THR A 308 -0.99 10.81 -2.07
C THR A 308 -2.03 11.07 -3.15
N ASP A 309 -2.59 12.27 -3.23
CA ASP A 309 -3.59 12.64 -4.24
C ASP A 309 -2.97 12.87 -5.62
N HIS A 310 -1.64 13.02 -5.70
CA HIS A 310 -0.90 13.15 -6.96
C HIS A 310 -0.56 11.79 -7.58
N LEU A 311 -0.92 10.68 -6.94
CA LEU A 311 -0.49 9.34 -7.34
C LEU A 311 -1.69 8.41 -7.59
N LEU A 312 -1.63 7.67 -8.69
CA LEU A 312 -2.50 6.52 -8.97
C LEU A 312 -1.67 5.28 -9.29
N PHE A 313 -1.90 4.17 -8.58
CA PHE A 313 -1.37 2.86 -8.98
C PHE A 313 -2.22 2.26 -10.10
N THR A 314 -1.58 1.64 -11.08
CA THR A 314 -2.20 0.95 -12.23
C THR A 314 -1.67 -0.47 -12.37
N SER A 315 -2.31 -1.31 -13.19
CA SER A 315 -1.89 -2.70 -13.45
C SER A 315 -0.69 -2.79 -14.41
N GLY A 316 0.36 -2.04 -14.09
CA GLY A 316 1.53 -1.80 -14.92
C GLY A 316 1.42 -0.47 -15.67
N ALA A 317 2.56 0.09 -16.10
CA ALA A 317 2.56 1.36 -16.84
C ALA A 317 1.77 1.28 -18.16
N VAL A 318 1.73 0.08 -18.77
CA VAL A 318 0.93 -0.20 -19.98
C VAL A 318 -0.56 0.02 -19.75
N ASP A 319 -1.10 -0.46 -18.63
CA ASP A 319 -2.47 -0.17 -18.22
C ASP A 319 -2.66 1.33 -17.99
N GLY A 320 -1.68 2.01 -17.40
CA GLY A 320 -1.68 3.46 -17.23
C GLY A 320 -1.80 4.24 -18.56
N VAL A 321 -1.09 3.81 -19.61
CA VAL A 321 -1.22 4.41 -20.95
C VAL A 321 -2.62 4.19 -21.53
N MET A 322 -3.17 2.99 -21.45
CA MET A 322 -4.52 2.74 -21.96
C MET A 322 -5.54 3.57 -21.17
N LEU A 323 -5.43 3.58 -19.84
CA LEU A 323 -6.30 4.31 -18.93
C LEU A 323 -6.29 5.81 -19.24
N LEU A 324 -5.10 6.42 -19.38
CA LEU A 324 -5.01 7.85 -19.64
C LEU A 324 -5.59 8.24 -20.99
N LEU A 325 -5.35 7.44 -22.04
CA LEU A 325 -5.90 7.72 -23.36
C LEU A 325 -7.41 7.56 -23.38
N ALA A 326 -7.95 6.55 -22.70
CA ALA A 326 -9.39 6.33 -22.58
C ALA A 326 -10.09 7.40 -21.72
N ALA A 327 -9.41 7.92 -20.70
CA ALA A 327 -9.97 8.89 -19.75
C ALA A 327 -9.91 10.34 -20.27
N LEU A 328 -8.83 10.70 -20.96
CA LEU A 328 -8.45 12.10 -21.20
C LEU A 328 -8.51 12.51 -22.68
N ALA A 329 -8.78 11.57 -23.59
CA ALA A 329 -8.98 11.83 -25.01
C ALA A 329 -10.32 11.26 -25.51
N SER A 330 -10.87 11.91 -26.53
CA SER A 330 -12.12 11.54 -27.20
C SER A 330 -11.85 11.09 -28.64
N PRO A 331 -12.69 10.22 -29.24
CA PRO A 331 -12.57 9.87 -30.65
C PRO A 331 -12.47 11.10 -31.56
N GLY A 332 -11.45 11.13 -32.43
CA GLY A 332 -11.15 12.27 -33.31
C GLY A 332 -10.11 13.24 -32.75
N GLU A 333 -9.82 13.22 -31.45
CA GLU A 333 -8.70 13.97 -30.87
C GLU A 333 -7.35 13.28 -31.17
N ARG A 334 -6.34 14.09 -31.46
CA ARG A 334 -5.03 13.61 -31.92
C ARG A 334 -4.14 13.21 -30.75
N VAL A 335 -3.44 12.09 -30.89
CA VAL A 335 -2.34 11.68 -30.01
C VAL A 335 -1.03 11.79 -30.78
N CYS A 336 -0.07 12.52 -30.22
CA CYS A 336 1.27 12.62 -30.78
C CYS A 336 2.22 11.64 -30.10
N VAL A 337 3.05 10.97 -30.89
CA VAL A 337 4.14 10.08 -30.43
C VAL A 337 5.43 10.42 -31.19
N THR A 338 6.58 10.06 -30.60
CA THR A 338 7.90 10.43 -31.13
C THR A 338 8.73 9.19 -31.53
N PRO A 339 8.45 8.55 -32.68
CA PRO A 339 9.18 7.35 -33.09
C PRO A 339 10.67 7.65 -33.38
N PRO A 340 11.60 6.70 -33.15
CA PRO A 340 11.36 5.37 -32.61
C PRO A 340 11.08 5.42 -31.11
N THR A 341 9.96 4.81 -30.68
CA THR A 341 9.55 4.75 -29.29
C THR A 341 8.75 3.47 -29.01
N PHE A 342 8.18 3.33 -27.82
CA PHE A 342 7.45 2.14 -27.42
C PHE A 342 6.16 1.97 -28.24
N PRO A 343 6.00 0.86 -29.00
CA PRO A 343 4.94 0.75 -30.00
C PRO A 343 3.51 0.68 -29.44
N LEU A 344 3.36 0.41 -28.13
CA LEU A 344 2.04 0.33 -27.52
C LEU A 344 1.31 1.68 -27.45
N TYR A 345 2.02 2.81 -27.50
CA TYR A 345 1.38 4.12 -27.53
C TYR A 345 0.50 4.26 -28.79
N THR A 346 1.09 4.03 -29.97
CA THR A 346 0.39 4.04 -31.26
C THR A 346 -0.67 2.94 -31.33
N HIS A 347 -0.38 1.75 -30.79
CA HIS A 347 -1.34 0.65 -30.76
C HIS A 347 -2.61 1.03 -29.98
N PHE A 348 -2.48 1.55 -28.77
CA PHE A 348 -3.63 1.92 -27.94
C PHE A 348 -4.39 3.12 -28.48
N ALA A 349 -3.70 4.13 -29.02
CA ALA A 349 -4.35 5.21 -29.73
C ALA A 349 -5.24 4.68 -30.87
N ARG A 350 -4.74 3.73 -31.68
CA ARG A 350 -5.53 3.09 -32.76
C ARG A 350 -6.69 2.24 -32.23
N VAL A 351 -6.49 1.47 -31.15
CA VAL A 351 -7.57 0.71 -30.49
C VAL A 351 -8.71 1.65 -30.06
N LEU A 352 -8.36 2.83 -29.53
CA LEU A 352 -9.30 3.87 -29.10
C LEU A 352 -9.79 4.77 -30.24
N ARG A 353 -9.40 4.50 -31.49
CA ARG A 353 -9.77 5.27 -32.69
C ARG A 353 -9.35 6.74 -32.62
N LEU A 354 -8.22 7.01 -31.96
CA LEU A 354 -7.58 8.31 -31.89
C LEU A 354 -6.63 8.46 -33.09
N PRO A 355 -6.75 9.54 -33.91
CA PRO A 355 -5.76 9.84 -34.94
C PRO A 355 -4.37 9.99 -34.33
N VAL A 356 -3.39 9.30 -34.91
CA VAL A 356 -1.99 9.36 -34.46
C VAL A 356 -1.21 10.34 -35.32
N VAL A 357 -0.54 11.28 -34.68
CA VAL A 357 0.48 12.14 -35.27
C VAL A 357 1.83 11.58 -34.87
N GLU A 358 2.69 11.31 -35.85
CA GLU A 358 4.06 10.88 -35.59
C GLU A 358 4.98 12.09 -35.80
N ALA A 359 5.76 12.43 -34.77
CA ALA A 359 6.81 13.46 -34.81
C ALA A 359 8.16 12.79 -34.52
N PRO A 360 8.81 12.17 -35.53
CA PRO A 360 9.98 11.34 -35.31
C PRO A 360 11.13 12.08 -34.61
N LEU A 361 11.85 11.38 -33.73
CA LEU A 361 13.05 11.87 -33.07
C LEU A 361 14.13 12.17 -34.10
N ARG A 362 14.87 13.26 -33.86
CA ARG A 362 15.93 13.79 -34.72
C ARG A 362 17.30 13.64 -34.06
N GLY A 363 18.33 14.04 -34.80
CA GLY A 363 19.72 13.96 -34.38
C GLY A 363 20.31 12.56 -34.51
N ASP A 364 21.63 12.49 -34.50
CA ASP A 364 22.35 11.21 -34.64
C ASP A 364 22.08 10.25 -33.49
N GLU A 365 21.73 10.77 -32.31
CA GLU A 365 21.42 10.01 -31.10
C GLU A 365 19.92 9.73 -30.92
N LEU A 366 19.08 10.22 -31.83
CA LEU A 366 17.62 10.07 -31.77
C LEU A 366 17.06 10.59 -30.43
N SER A 367 17.51 11.78 -30.01
CA SER A 367 17.19 12.42 -28.73
C SER A 367 16.49 13.77 -28.90
N GLU A 368 16.50 14.35 -30.10
CA GLU A 368 15.94 15.67 -30.37
C GLU A 368 14.46 15.58 -30.76
N LEU A 369 13.65 16.49 -30.22
CA LEU A 369 12.22 16.65 -30.52
C LEU A 369 11.98 17.67 -31.65
N ASP A 370 10.94 17.42 -32.43
CA ASP A 370 10.35 18.44 -33.31
C ASP A 370 9.30 19.28 -32.56
N THR A 371 9.74 20.09 -31.59
CA THR A 371 8.81 20.84 -30.72
C THR A 371 7.84 21.70 -31.52
N GLU A 372 8.31 22.43 -32.53
CA GLU A 372 7.43 23.26 -33.38
C GLU A 372 6.43 22.42 -34.18
N GLY A 373 6.85 21.28 -34.73
CA GLY A 373 5.95 20.37 -35.45
C GLY A 373 4.89 19.76 -34.52
N ILE A 374 5.26 19.37 -33.30
CA ILE A 374 4.34 18.86 -32.28
C ILE A 374 3.32 19.94 -31.89
N LEU A 375 3.77 21.17 -31.63
CA LEU A 375 2.89 22.28 -31.28
C LEU A 375 1.95 22.66 -32.42
N ALA A 376 2.43 22.68 -33.67
CA ALA A 376 1.62 22.96 -34.85
C ALA A 376 0.55 21.89 -35.10
N ALA A 377 0.82 20.63 -34.75
CA ALA A 377 -0.14 19.53 -34.83
C ALA A 377 -1.26 19.62 -33.78
N ASP A 378 -1.08 20.43 -32.73
CA ASP A 378 -2.02 20.68 -31.62
C ASP A 378 -2.70 19.39 -31.14
N PRO A 379 -1.91 18.40 -30.63
CA PRO A 379 -2.45 17.14 -30.14
C PRO A 379 -3.13 17.32 -28.78
N ARG A 380 -4.14 16.48 -28.51
CA ARG A 380 -4.75 16.38 -27.19
C ARG A 380 -3.80 15.77 -26.16
N VAL A 381 -3.01 14.79 -26.58
CA VAL A 381 -2.01 14.10 -25.76
C VAL A 381 -0.73 13.93 -26.57
N THR A 382 0.41 14.36 -26.04
CA THR A 382 1.74 14.00 -26.55
C THR A 382 2.38 13.02 -25.58
N ILE A 383 2.78 11.84 -26.05
CA ILE A 383 3.47 10.84 -25.24
C ILE A 383 4.95 10.82 -25.62
N LEU A 384 5.79 11.09 -24.62
CA LEU A 384 7.25 11.03 -24.68
C LEU A 384 7.73 9.84 -23.85
N CYS A 385 8.78 9.15 -24.29
CA CYS A 385 9.46 8.12 -23.51
C CYS A 385 10.86 8.62 -23.17
N ASP A 386 11.15 8.82 -21.88
CA ASP A 386 12.42 9.41 -21.43
C ASP A 386 12.89 8.82 -20.08
N PRO A 387 13.95 7.98 -20.04
CA PRO A 387 14.80 7.60 -21.17
C PRO A 387 14.06 6.71 -22.19
N ASN A 388 14.37 6.89 -23.46
CA ASN A 388 13.60 6.31 -24.56
C ASN A 388 13.79 4.80 -24.71
N ASN A 389 12.72 4.08 -25.05
CA ASN A 389 12.76 2.69 -25.48
C ASN A 389 12.29 2.61 -26.94
N PRO A 390 13.12 2.15 -27.90
CA PRO A 390 14.26 1.25 -27.69
C PRO A 390 15.65 1.88 -27.68
N VAL A 391 15.78 3.21 -27.82
CA VAL A 391 17.10 3.84 -28.08
C VAL A 391 18.01 3.87 -26.87
N GLY A 392 17.47 4.12 -25.67
CA GLY A 392 18.19 4.21 -24.41
C GLY A 392 18.57 5.64 -24.02
N THR A 393 18.62 6.56 -24.98
CA THR A 393 18.98 7.97 -24.76
C THR A 393 17.91 8.74 -23.97
N ARG A 394 18.34 9.82 -23.33
CA ARG A 394 17.44 10.83 -22.80
C ARG A 394 17.04 11.80 -23.90
N LEU A 395 15.83 12.35 -23.81
CA LEU A 395 15.42 13.45 -24.70
C LEU A 395 16.15 14.74 -24.33
N ASP A 396 16.30 15.65 -25.29
CA ASP A 396 16.77 17.01 -25.00
C ASP A 396 15.82 17.67 -24.00
N ARG A 397 16.33 17.87 -22.78
CA ARG A 397 15.53 18.39 -21.67
C ARG A 397 15.00 19.80 -21.95
N ALA A 398 15.76 20.67 -22.62
CA ALA A 398 15.30 22.01 -22.91
C ALA A 398 14.10 21.99 -23.86
N GLN A 399 14.12 21.10 -24.86
CA GLN A 399 13.00 20.92 -25.78
C GLN A 399 11.77 20.30 -25.10
N VAL A 400 11.96 19.34 -24.18
CA VAL A 400 10.87 18.77 -23.38
C VAL A 400 10.23 19.86 -22.51
N LEU A 401 11.02 20.67 -21.81
CA LEU A 401 10.51 21.75 -20.96
C LEU A 401 9.79 22.83 -21.76
N ASP A 402 10.32 23.21 -22.94
CA ASP A 402 9.65 24.14 -23.85
C ASP A 402 8.30 23.60 -24.32
N LEU A 403 8.24 22.31 -24.68
CA LEU A 403 7.00 21.64 -25.06
C LEU A 403 5.98 21.61 -23.91
N VAL A 404 6.39 21.23 -22.70
CA VAL A 404 5.51 21.22 -21.51
C VAL A 404 4.93 22.61 -21.24
N ALA A 405 5.75 23.66 -21.39
CA ALA A 405 5.33 25.04 -21.16
C ALA A 405 4.36 25.58 -22.23
N ARG A 406 4.51 25.16 -23.50
CA ARG A 406 3.77 25.72 -24.64
C ARG A 406 2.62 24.86 -25.15
N ALA A 407 2.60 23.56 -24.83
CA ALA A 407 1.57 22.64 -25.29
C ALA A 407 0.20 23.02 -24.69
N ARG A 408 -0.82 23.06 -25.56
CA ARG A 408 -2.23 23.23 -25.14
C ARG A 408 -2.83 21.92 -24.60
N GLY A 409 -2.35 20.80 -25.13
CA GLY A 409 -2.74 19.46 -24.69
C GLY A 409 -1.90 18.94 -23.52
N LEU A 410 -2.17 17.69 -23.15
CA LEU A 410 -1.43 16.98 -22.13
C LEU A 410 -0.07 16.52 -22.65
N VAL A 411 0.96 16.64 -21.81
CA VAL A 411 2.26 16.03 -22.05
C VAL A 411 2.44 14.88 -21.07
N VAL A 412 2.54 13.67 -21.61
CA VAL A 412 2.76 12.44 -20.85
C VAL A 412 4.21 12.03 -21.04
N ILE A 413 4.95 11.87 -19.94
CA ILE A 413 6.34 11.42 -19.98
C ILE A 413 6.41 10.04 -19.31
N ASP A 414 6.69 9.01 -20.11
CA ASP A 414 6.94 7.66 -19.64
C ASP A 414 8.39 7.53 -19.19
N GLU A 415 8.56 7.50 -17.87
CA GLU A 415 9.82 7.39 -17.15
C GLU A 415 10.05 5.95 -16.66
N ALA A 416 9.66 4.92 -17.43
CA ALA A 416 9.81 3.51 -17.03
C ALA A 416 11.25 3.05 -16.72
N TYR A 417 12.26 3.83 -17.10
CA TYR A 417 13.69 3.54 -16.92
C TYR A 417 14.44 4.63 -16.14
N VAL A 418 13.75 5.62 -15.58
CA VAL A 418 14.41 6.80 -15.00
C VAL A 418 15.29 6.47 -13.80
N GLU A 419 15.02 5.38 -13.07
CA GLU A 419 15.87 4.98 -11.94
C GLU A 419 17.30 4.57 -12.35
N PHE A 420 17.55 4.33 -13.65
CA PHE A 420 18.90 4.09 -14.19
C PHE A 420 19.60 5.37 -14.66
N SER A 421 18.89 6.49 -14.71
CA SER A 421 19.36 7.79 -15.17
C SER A 421 19.91 8.62 -14.01
N GLU A 422 20.96 9.40 -14.26
CA GLU A 422 21.43 10.41 -13.28
C GLU A 422 20.75 11.76 -13.46
N ASN A 423 20.05 11.97 -14.59
CA ASN A 423 19.33 13.21 -14.85
C ASN A 423 18.05 13.32 -14.02
N PRO A 424 17.68 14.56 -13.61
CA PRO A 424 16.48 14.77 -12.82
C PRO A 424 15.19 14.32 -13.52
N SER A 425 14.35 13.61 -12.77
CA SER A 425 13.01 13.24 -13.19
C SER A 425 12.12 14.47 -13.45
N TYR A 426 11.18 14.33 -14.38
CA TYR A 426 10.14 15.34 -14.62
C TYR A 426 9.03 15.29 -13.55
N ALA A 427 8.96 14.24 -12.73
CA ALA A 427 7.95 14.14 -11.68
C ALA A 427 8.07 15.28 -10.64
N GLY A 428 9.28 15.81 -10.41
CA GLY A 428 9.51 17.00 -9.60
C GLY A 428 8.97 18.32 -10.19
N LEU A 429 8.35 18.27 -11.37
CA LEU A 429 7.75 19.42 -12.05
C LEU A 429 6.21 19.40 -12.01
N ILE A 430 5.59 18.33 -11.48
CA ILE A 430 4.14 18.14 -11.52
C ILE A 430 3.40 19.31 -10.86
N GLU A 431 3.85 19.78 -9.69
CA GLU A 431 3.22 20.92 -9.01
C GLU A 431 3.26 22.23 -9.80
N ARG A 432 4.16 22.35 -10.80
CA ARG A 432 4.34 23.54 -11.62
C ARG A 432 3.59 23.48 -12.96
N HIS A 433 3.10 22.31 -13.37
CA HIS A 433 2.52 22.10 -14.69
C HIS A 433 1.26 21.24 -14.63
N ASP A 434 0.11 21.88 -14.85
CA ASP A 434 -1.20 21.23 -14.76
C ASP A 434 -1.49 20.25 -15.91
N ASN A 435 -0.73 20.33 -17.00
CA ASN A 435 -0.84 19.48 -18.18
C ASN A 435 0.15 18.31 -18.20
N LEU A 436 0.98 18.15 -17.16
CA LEU A 436 2.01 17.11 -17.09
C LEU A 436 1.51 15.85 -16.38
N ILE A 437 1.73 14.70 -17.01
CA ILE A 437 1.56 13.37 -16.41
C ILE A 437 2.88 12.61 -16.55
N VAL A 438 3.38 12.03 -15.46
CA VAL A 438 4.56 11.16 -15.48
C VAL A 438 4.15 9.73 -15.18
N LEU A 439 4.50 8.81 -16.08
CA LEU A 439 4.29 7.38 -15.87
C LEU A 439 5.56 6.73 -15.32
N ARG A 440 5.39 5.82 -14.36
CA ARG A 440 6.46 5.05 -13.73
C ARG A 440 6.11 3.57 -13.66
N THR A 441 7.11 2.73 -13.44
CA THR A 441 6.89 1.31 -13.17
C THR A 441 7.92 0.73 -12.21
N LEU A 442 7.49 -0.25 -11.42
CA LEU A 442 8.39 -1.07 -10.61
C LEU A 442 8.86 -2.32 -11.35
N SER A 443 8.49 -2.47 -12.63
CA SER A 443 8.82 -3.68 -13.41
C SER A 443 10.31 -3.83 -13.73
N LYS A 444 11.05 -2.72 -13.81
CA LYS A 444 12.43 -2.68 -14.32
C LYS A 444 13.41 -2.62 -13.14
N ALA A 445 13.80 -1.42 -12.74
CA ALA A 445 14.77 -1.15 -11.68
C ALA A 445 14.48 -1.87 -10.35
N TRP A 446 13.19 -1.99 -10.01
CA TRP A 446 12.75 -2.58 -8.74
C TRP A 446 12.56 -4.10 -8.78
N GLY A 447 12.74 -4.74 -9.94
CA GLY A 447 12.64 -6.19 -10.09
C GLY A 447 11.24 -6.76 -9.87
N LEU A 448 10.19 -5.96 -10.04
CA LEU A 448 8.79 -6.35 -9.78
C LEU A 448 7.97 -6.50 -11.06
N ALA A 449 8.56 -7.04 -12.13
CA ALA A 449 7.85 -7.22 -13.41
C ALA A 449 6.57 -8.06 -13.26
N GLY A 450 6.60 -9.09 -12.41
CA GLY A 450 5.45 -9.96 -12.12
C GLY A 450 4.37 -9.31 -11.25
N ALA A 451 4.71 -8.30 -10.45
CA ALA A 451 3.75 -7.60 -9.59
C ALA A 451 2.87 -6.60 -10.38
N ARG A 452 3.15 -6.42 -11.68
CA ARG A 452 2.35 -5.55 -12.56
C ARG A 452 2.00 -4.20 -11.93
N CYS A 453 3.00 -3.51 -11.36
CA CYS A 453 2.81 -2.20 -10.74
C CYS A 453 3.23 -1.07 -11.70
N GLY A 454 2.26 -0.26 -12.09
CA GLY A 454 2.45 1.02 -12.77
C GLY A 454 1.97 2.15 -11.88
N ILE A 455 2.46 3.35 -12.16
CA ILE A 455 2.16 4.53 -11.35
C ILE A 455 1.99 5.70 -12.32
N ALA A 456 0.90 6.45 -12.17
CA ALA A 456 0.70 7.73 -12.82
C ALA A 456 0.84 8.83 -11.75
N LEU A 457 1.74 9.78 -12.00
CA LEU A 457 1.92 10.97 -11.18
C LEU A 457 1.43 12.19 -11.97
N ALA A 458 0.49 12.95 -11.41
CA ALA A 458 -0.07 14.15 -12.04
C ALA A 458 -0.74 15.06 -11.00
N GLN A 459 -1.26 16.22 -11.42
CA GLN A 459 -2.12 17.03 -10.58
C GLN A 459 -3.34 16.24 -10.06
N PRO A 460 -3.84 16.51 -8.84
CA PRO A 460 -4.93 15.73 -8.23
C PRO A 460 -6.19 15.64 -9.09
N GLY A 461 -6.52 16.69 -9.85
CA GLY A 461 -7.66 16.70 -10.76
C GLY A 461 -7.54 15.67 -11.91
N LEU A 462 -6.33 15.51 -12.47
CA LEU A 462 -6.06 14.49 -13.49
C LEU A 462 -6.08 13.09 -12.89
N VAL A 463 -5.45 12.91 -11.72
CA VAL A 463 -5.46 11.63 -11.00
C VAL A 463 -6.89 11.19 -10.67
N GLU A 464 -7.74 12.10 -10.24
CA GLU A 464 -9.15 11.81 -9.96
C GLU A 464 -9.93 11.45 -11.23
N ALA A 465 -9.67 12.12 -12.36
CA ALA A 465 -10.26 11.76 -13.65
C ALA A 465 -9.88 10.32 -14.07
N LEU A 466 -8.59 9.95 -13.94
CA LEU A 466 -8.11 8.60 -14.20
C LEU A 466 -8.76 7.58 -13.26
N ARG A 467 -8.83 7.90 -11.97
CA ARG A 467 -9.40 7.02 -10.93
C ARG A 467 -10.87 6.68 -11.20
N ARG A 468 -11.65 7.59 -11.79
CA ARG A 468 -13.08 7.38 -12.09
C ARG A 468 -13.34 6.30 -13.14
N VAL A 469 -12.41 6.12 -14.07
CA VAL A 469 -12.52 5.13 -15.16
C VAL A 469 -11.60 3.94 -14.98
N GLN A 470 -10.78 3.93 -13.93
CA GLN A 470 -9.91 2.81 -13.59
C GLN A 470 -10.73 1.56 -13.30
N VAL A 471 -10.29 0.43 -13.86
CA VAL A 471 -10.84 -0.89 -13.56
C VAL A 471 -10.67 -1.16 -12.05
N PRO A 472 -11.78 -1.34 -11.30
CA PRO A 472 -11.70 -1.67 -9.88
C PRO A 472 -10.89 -2.96 -9.68
N PHE A 473 -10.12 -3.03 -8.59
CA PHE A 473 -9.37 -4.22 -8.19
C PHE A 473 -8.26 -4.68 -9.16
N GLY A 474 -7.92 -3.89 -10.19
CA GLY A 474 -6.85 -4.23 -11.14
C GLY A 474 -5.45 -4.31 -10.50
N PHE A 475 -5.20 -3.53 -9.45
CA PHE A 475 -3.96 -3.60 -8.67
C PHE A 475 -4.14 -4.53 -7.47
N THR A 476 -3.78 -5.79 -7.68
CA THR A 476 -4.14 -6.89 -6.77
C THR A 476 -3.47 -6.79 -5.41
N ASP A 477 -4.05 -7.43 -4.38
CA ASP A 477 -3.45 -7.45 -3.04
C ASP A 477 -2.05 -8.08 -3.03
N ALA A 478 -1.85 -9.16 -3.79
CA ALA A 478 -0.53 -9.77 -3.97
C ALA A 478 0.49 -8.77 -4.58
N SER A 479 0.04 -7.94 -5.52
CA SER A 479 0.87 -6.88 -6.10
C SER A 479 1.17 -5.80 -5.07
N GLN A 480 0.17 -5.37 -4.30
CA GLN A 480 0.33 -4.37 -3.24
C GLN A 480 1.32 -4.82 -2.16
N ARG A 481 1.22 -6.07 -1.70
CA ARG A 481 2.17 -6.68 -0.74
C ARG A 481 3.59 -6.71 -1.29
N SER A 482 3.76 -7.24 -2.51
CA SER A 482 5.08 -7.32 -3.15
C SER A 482 5.74 -5.95 -3.33
N VAL A 483 4.94 -4.93 -3.68
CA VAL A 483 5.41 -3.55 -3.80
C VAL A 483 5.79 -2.98 -2.44
N ARG A 484 4.96 -3.17 -1.40
CA ARG A 484 5.24 -2.70 -0.05
C ARG A 484 6.54 -3.27 0.49
N ASP A 485 6.73 -4.59 0.36
CA ASP A 485 7.93 -5.29 0.83
C ASP A 485 9.18 -4.79 0.11
N ARG A 486 9.11 -4.57 -1.21
CA ARG A 486 10.23 -4.05 -2.00
C ARG A 486 10.59 -2.62 -1.64
N LEU A 487 9.60 -1.77 -1.37
CA LEU A 487 9.83 -0.36 -1.07
C LEU A 487 10.34 -0.15 0.37
N THR A 488 9.86 -0.94 1.33
CA THR A 488 10.34 -0.91 2.72
C THR A 488 11.72 -1.55 2.87
N ASN A 489 12.06 -2.53 2.02
CA ASN A 489 13.38 -3.14 1.93
C ASN A 489 14.05 -2.85 0.58
N SER A 490 14.26 -1.55 0.30
CA SER A 490 14.75 -1.06 -0.99
C SER A 490 16.24 -1.35 -1.25
N GLY A 491 17.05 -1.55 -0.21
CA GLY A 491 18.51 -1.69 -0.29
C GLY A 491 19.02 -2.64 -1.38
N PRO A 492 18.52 -3.90 -1.47
CA PRO A 492 18.93 -4.83 -2.52
C PRO A 492 18.63 -4.35 -3.94
N ALA A 493 17.50 -3.67 -4.17
CA ALA A 493 17.16 -3.16 -5.49
C ALA A 493 18.04 -1.97 -5.87
N LEU A 494 18.31 -1.05 -4.92
CA LEU A 494 19.21 0.08 -5.14
C LEU A 494 20.64 -0.38 -5.47
N ALA A 495 21.15 -1.40 -4.78
CA ALA A 495 22.43 -2.02 -5.10
C ALA A 495 22.46 -2.69 -6.49
N ALA A 496 21.34 -3.33 -6.88
CA ALA A 496 21.20 -3.93 -8.20
C ALA A 496 21.19 -2.88 -9.32
N ILE A 497 20.52 -1.74 -9.12
CA ILE A 497 20.51 -0.62 -10.08
C ILE A 497 21.95 -0.12 -10.33
N ALA A 498 22.72 0.14 -9.26
CA ALA A 498 24.11 0.57 -9.39
C ALA A 498 24.96 -0.46 -10.14
N SER A 499 24.77 -1.75 -9.85
CA SER A 499 25.48 -2.85 -10.55
C SER A 499 25.11 -2.91 -12.04
N ILE A 500 23.83 -2.75 -12.37
CA ILE A 500 23.35 -2.73 -13.77
C ILE A 500 23.93 -1.55 -14.52
N ARG A 501 24.03 -0.36 -13.90
CA ARG A 501 24.63 0.83 -14.52
C ARG A 501 26.12 0.61 -14.82
N ALA A 502 26.89 0.13 -13.85
CA ALA A 502 28.31 -0.18 -14.06
C ALA A 502 28.52 -1.22 -15.17
N GLU A 503 27.65 -2.24 -15.21
CA GLU A 503 27.73 -3.29 -16.21
C GLU A 503 27.27 -2.83 -17.60
N ARG A 504 26.28 -1.93 -17.68
CA ARG A 504 25.88 -1.24 -18.91
C ARG A 504 27.06 -0.49 -19.51
N ASP A 505 27.78 0.28 -18.70
CA ASP A 505 28.90 1.10 -19.17
C ASP A 505 30.06 0.21 -19.64
N ARG A 506 30.35 -0.90 -18.93
CA ARG A 506 31.30 -1.93 -19.36
C ARG A 506 30.90 -2.53 -20.71
N MET A 507 29.63 -2.94 -20.84
CA MET A 507 29.12 -3.55 -22.06
C MET A 507 29.13 -2.58 -23.23
N ALA A 508 28.81 -1.31 -23.00
CA ALA A 508 28.86 -0.28 -24.04
C ALA A 508 30.28 -0.12 -24.59
N ALA A 509 31.29 -0.04 -23.73
CA ALA A 509 32.70 0.03 -24.13
C ALA A 509 33.13 -1.23 -24.91
N ALA A 510 32.85 -2.42 -24.39
CA ALA A 510 33.22 -3.67 -25.03
C ALA A 510 32.54 -3.89 -26.39
N LEU A 511 31.25 -3.53 -26.51
CA LEU A 511 30.52 -3.64 -27.76
C LEU A 511 31.00 -2.60 -28.79
N ALA A 512 31.36 -1.39 -28.37
CA ALA A 512 31.84 -0.35 -29.28
C ALA A 512 33.17 -0.72 -29.96
N GLU A 513 33.99 -1.55 -29.32
CA GLU A 513 35.24 -2.07 -29.89
C GLU A 513 35.04 -3.36 -30.72
N HIS A 514 33.85 -3.95 -30.69
CA HIS A 514 33.62 -5.25 -31.31
C HIS A 514 33.43 -5.15 -32.85
N PRO A 515 34.14 -5.92 -33.69
CA PRO A 515 34.14 -5.72 -35.15
C PRO A 515 32.81 -5.95 -35.88
N VAL A 516 31.83 -6.61 -35.25
CA VAL A 516 30.47 -6.78 -35.80
C VAL A 516 29.51 -5.65 -35.42
N VAL A 517 29.93 -4.74 -34.54
CA VAL A 517 29.15 -3.61 -34.07
C VAL A 517 29.58 -2.38 -34.86
N GLU A 518 28.62 -1.74 -35.54
CA GLU A 518 28.83 -0.45 -36.21
C GLU A 518 28.78 0.69 -35.19
N ARG A 519 27.83 0.63 -34.25
CA ARG A 519 27.58 1.70 -33.30
C ARG A 519 26.87 1.20 -32.06
N VAL A 520 27.25 1.72 -30.90
CA VAL A 520 26.47 1.63 -29.65
C VAL A 520 25.87 3.02 -29.40
N PHE A 521 24.57 3.09 -29.15
CA PHE A 521 23.91 4.36 -28.80
C PHE A 521 24.09 4.63 -27.29
N PRO A 522 24.19 5.90 -26.86
CA PRO A 522 24.21 6.23 -25.44
C PRO A 522 22.95 5.71 -24.75
N SER A 523 23.08 5.30 -23.49
CA SER A 523 21.96 4.73 -22.75
C SER A 523 21.95 5.13 -21.29
N GLU A 524 20.79 5.61 -20.84
CA GLU A 524 20.45 5.89 -19.45
C GLU A 524 19.42 4.86 -18.92
N THR A 525 19.48 3.62 -19.43
CA THR A 525 18.54 2.53 -19.11
C THR A 525 19.26 1.26 -18.62
N ASN A 526 18.55 0.13 -18.55
CA ASN A 526 19.13 -1.20 -18.33
C ASN A 526 19.34 -2.00 -19.63
N PHE A 527 19.46 -1.34 -20.76
CA PHE A 527 19.73 -1.96 -22.05
C PHE A 527 20.61 -1.05 -22.92
N LEU A 528 21.13 -1.59 -24.01
CA LEU A 528 21.88 -0.86 -25.04
C LEU A 528 21.22 -1.09 -26.39
N LEU A 529 21.03 -0.04 -27.18
CA LEU A 529 20.74 -0.17 -28.60
C LEU A 529 22.06 -0.28 -29.35
N VAL A 530 22.19 -1.32 -30.18
CA VAL A 530 23.43 -1.65 -30.89
C VAL A 530 23.11 -1.78 -32.38
N ARG A 531 23.80 -1.03 -33.22
CA ARG A 531 23.78 -1.21 -34.67
C ARG A 531 24.84 -2.22 -35.08
N LEU A 532 24.44 -3.19 -35.89
CA LEU A 532 25.25 -4.33 -36.28
C LEU A 532 25.61 -4.28 -37.75
N HIS A 533 26.85 -4.64 -38.06
CA HIS A 533 27.22 -5.07 -39.39
C HIS A 533 26.61 -6.46 -39.66
N LYS A 534 26.06 -6.66 -40.86
CA LYS A 534 25.42 -7.94 -41.27
C LYS A 534 24.34 -8.40 -40.27
N HIS A 535 23.47 -7.48 -39.84
CA HIS A 535 22.39 -7.66 -38.85
C HIS A 535 21.75 -9.04 -38.84
N GLU A 536 21.19 -9.49 -39.96
CA GLU A 536 20.46 -10.77 -40.05
C GLU A 536 21.33 -11.98 -39.67
N ARG A 537 22.58 -12.02 -40.14
CA ARG A 537 23.53 -13.10 -39.85
C ARG A 537 23.96 -13.09 -38.39
N VAL A 538 24.17 -11.92 -37.80
CA VAL A 538 24.51 -11.80 -36.38
C VAL A 538 23.34 -12.27 -35.51
N MET A 539 22.12 -11.84 -35.83
CA MET A 539 20.91 -12.25 -35.11
C MET A 539 20.65 -13.77 -35.19
N GLU A 540 20.87 -14.38 -36.36
CA GLU A 540 20.79 -15.83 -36.54
C GLU A 540 21.84 -16.57 -35.70
N ARG A 541 23.08 -16.07 -35.67
CA ARG A 541 24.16 -16.68 -34.88
C ARG A 541 23.93 -16.57 -33.38
N LEU A 542 23.50 -15.42 -32.88
CA LEU A 542 23.12 -15.26 -31.47
C LEU A 542 22.03 -16.28 -31.09
N ARG A 543 20.99 -16.41 -31.93
CA ARG A 543 19.93 -17.40 -31.72
C ARG A 543 20.46 -18.83 -31.72
N GLY A 544 21.36 -19.17 -32.65
CA GLY A 544 22.02 -20.47 -32.73
C GLY A 544 22.91 -20.79 -31.51
N ALA A 545 23.48 -19.76 -30.89
CA ALA A 545 24.23 -19.85 -29.63
C ALA A 545 23.32 -19.86 -28.38
N GLY A 546 21.99 -19.84 -28.55
CA GLY A 546 21.04 -19.80 -27.44
C GLY A 546 20.91 -18.43 -26.77
N ILE A 547 21.36 -17.36 -27.42
CA ILE A 547 21.32 -15.99 -26.91
C ILE A 547 20.19 -15.21 -27.57
N ALA A 548 19.25 -14.72 -26.76
CA ALA A 548 18.12 -13.93 -27.21
C ALA A 548 18.34 -12.43 -26.91
N VAL A 549 18.32 -11.62 -27.96
CA VAL A 549 18.27 -10.15 -27.88
C VAL A 549 17.05 -9.65 -28.66
N ALA A 550 16.58 -8.44 -28.36
CA ALA A 550 15.40 -7.90 -29.05
C ALA A 550 15.80 -7.35 -30.42
N ASP A 551 15.25 -7.91 -31.50
CA ASP A 551 15.46 -7.37 -32.85
C ASP A 551 14.66 -6.08 -33.05
N THR A 552 15.37 -4.97 -33.27
CA THR A 552 14.81 -3.64 -33.47
C THR A 552 15.00 -3.13 -34.89
N GLY A 553 15.49 -3.97 -35.81
CA GLY A 553 15.79 -3.61 -37.20
C GLY A 553 14.60 -3.06 -37.99
N HIS A 554 13.38 -3.43 -37.60
CA HIS A 554 12.12 -2.94 -38.18
C HIS A 554 11.76 -1.51 -37.74
N VAL A 555 12.34 -1.01 -36.65
CA VAL A 555 12.11 0.36 -36.13
C VAL A 555 13.31 1.25 -36.41
N VAL A 556 14.52 0.77 -36.10
CA VAL A 556 15.79 1.42 -36.39
C VAL A 556 16.65 0.45 -37.20
N PRO A 557 16.96 0.74 -38.48
CA PRO A 557 17.63 -0.21 -39.36
C PRO A 557 18.91 -0.82 -38.78
N ALA A 558 19.05 -2.13 -38.99
CA ALA A 558 20.22 -2.93 -38.59
C ALA A 558 20.57 -2.84 -37.08
N THR A 559 19.56 -2.66 -36.21
CA THR A 559 19.79 -2.60 -34.77
C THR A 559 19.17 -3.76 -34.01
N CYS A 560 19.78 -4.10 -32.89
CA CYS A 560 19.15 -4.88 -31.83
C CYS A 560 19.28 -4.16 -30.48
N ARG A 561 18.35 -4.44 -29.57
CA ARG A 561 18.39 -3.97 -28.19
C ARG A 561 18.83 -5.10 -27.28
N VAL A 562 19.95 -4.89 -26.61
CA VAL A 562 20.59 -5.82 -25.68
C VAL A 562 20.25 -5.41 -24.25
N SER A 563 19.46 -6.20 -23.54
CA SER A 563 19.25 -6.01 -22.10
C SER A 563 20.53 -6.33 -21.33
N VAL A 564 20.90 -5.52 -20.35
CA VAL A 564 22.05 -5.76 -19.48
C VAL A 564 21.68 -6.84 -18.47
N GLY A 565 22.31 -8.01 -18.59
CA GLY A 565 22.17 -9.13 -17.67
C GLY A 565 23.20 -9.10 -16.55
N ASP A 566 23.36 -10.23 -15.86
CA ASP A 566 24.52 -10.43 -15.02
C ASP A 566 25.81 -10.56 -15.86
N ARG A 567 26.96 -10.43 -15.20
CA ARG A 567 28.26 -10.44 -15.87
C ARG A 567 28.48 -11.68 -16.74
N ARG A 568 28.02 -12.85 -16.29
CA ARG A 568 28.18 -14.11 -17.03
C ARG A 568 27.35 -14.10 -18.31
N ALA A 569 26.10 -13.66 -18.25
CA ALA A 569 25.24 -13.55 -19.42
C ALA A 569 25.80 -12.55 -20.45
N ASN A 570 26.34 -11.44 -19.95
CA ASN A 570 26.95 -10.39 -20.78
C ASN A 570 28.26 -10.85 -21.44
N ASP A 571 29.13 -11.55 -20.70
CA ASP A 571 30.35 -12.13 -21.26
C ASP A 571 30.04 -13.21 -22.30
N ALA A 572 29.00 -14.03 -22.08
CA ALA A 572 28.54 -15.02 -23.07
C ALA A 572 28.05 -14.36 -24.37
N LEU A 573 27.39 -13.19 -24.29
CA LEU A 573 27.02 -12.42 -25.48
C LEU A 573 28.26 -11.96 -26.26
N LEU A 574 29.24 -11.37 -25.57
CA LEU A 574 30.48 -10.89 -26.21
C LEU A 574 31.26 -12.02 -26.89
N GLU A 575 31.31 -13.18 -26.23
CA GLU A 575 31.92 -14.39 -26.80
C GLU A 575 31.18 -14.87 -28.05
N ALA A 576 29.85 -14.96 -28.01
CA ALA A 576 29.05 -15.37 -29.16
C ALA A 576 29.16 -14.40 -30.36
N LEU A 577 29.31 -13.10 -30.09
CA LEU A 577 29.58 -12.10 -31.13
C LEU A 577 30.95 -12.27 -31.77
N SER A 578 31.96 -12.73 -31.02
CA SER A 578 33.32 -12.96 -31.55
C SER A 578 33.34 -14.08 -32.59
N PHE A 579 32.46 -15.07 -32.43
CA PHE A 579 32.22 -16.12 -33.42
C PHE A 579 31.28 -15.69 -34.55
N ALA A 580 30.81 -14.44 -34.63
CA ALA A 580 29.86 -13.94 -35.63
C ALA A 580 30.49 -13.37 -36.91
N LEU A 581 31.81 -13.14 -36.90
CA LEU A 581 32.64 -12.82 -38.07
C LEU A 581 32.69 -14.01 -39.04
#